data_AF-A0A916ZWR1-F1
#
_entry.id   AF-A0A916ZWR1-F1
#
_cell.length_a   1.000
_cell.length_b   1.000
_cell.length_c   1.000
_cell.angle_alpha   90.00
_cell.angle_beta   90.00
_cell.angle_gamma   90.00
#
_symmetry.space_group_name_H-M   'P 1'
#
loop_
_entity.id
_entity.type
_entity.pdbx_description
1 polymer ?
#
loop_
_entity_poly.entity_id
_entity_poly.type
_entity_poly.pdbx_seq_one_letter_code
_entity_poly.pdbx_strand_id
1 'polypeptide(L)'
;MTDAAPALLKDLLGPKALTVIAEAGSAASPHFGRAAFLEAASNGLAALSIMERVRHIADALKPALPADYPAAIAIVRAMAPRLRPGFQAIAITEFVPRHGLDDIDTSLAALADLTRYGSAEFAIRPFLAAQPERTLAVMAV
;
A
#
# COMPACT_ATOMS: atom_id res chain seq x y z
N MET A 1 -20.98 -16.15 -28.32
CA MET A 1 -21.46 -15.75 -26.99
C MET A 1 -20.27 -15.79 -26.05
N THR A 2 -19.67 -14.66 -25.72
CA THR A 2 -18.61 -14.60 -24.71
C THR A 2 -19.27 -14.62 -23.33
N ASP A 3 -19.28 -15.79 -22.72
CA ASP A 3 -19.60 -15.99 -21.32
C ASP A 3 -18.43 -15.45 -20.48
N ALA A 4 -18.36 -14.13 -20.35
CA ALA A 4 -17.43 -13.50 -19.42
C ALA A 4 -18.13 -13.46 -18.06
N ALA A 5 -17.65 -14.29 -17.12
CA ALA A 5 -18.07 -14.21 -15.73
C ALA A 5 -17.99 -12.76 -15.23
N PRO A 6 -18.95 -12.30 -14.41
CA PRO A 6 -18.98 -10.93 -13.94
C PRO A 6 -17.71 -10.60 -13.16
N ALA A 7 -17.17 -9.39 -13.38
CA ALA A 7 -15.96 -8.94 -12.72
C ALA A 7 -16.10 -9.01 -11.19
N LEU A 8 -15.15 -9.65 -10.52
CA LEU A 8 -15.13 -9.76 -9.07
C LEU A 8 -14.44 -8.55 -8.45
N LEU A 9 -14.79 -8.23 -7.21
CA LEU A 9 -14.16 -7.12 -6.48
C LEU A 9 -12.63 -7.25 -6.43
N LYS A 10 -12.10 -8.48 -6.29
CA LYS A 10 -10.66 -8.74 -6.26
C LYS A 10 -9.94 -8.30 -7.55
N ASP A 11 -10.65 -8.25 -8.68
CA ASP A 11 -10.08 -7.92 -9.98
C ASP A 11 -9.70 -6.44 -10.10
N LEU A 12 -10.17 -5.58 -9.17
CA LEU A 12 -9.67 -4.22 -8.99
C LEU A 12 -8.18 -4.17 -8.66
N LEU A 13 -7.65 -5.22 -8.03
CA LEU A 13 -6.22 -5.43 -7.75
C LEU A 13 -5.66 -6.59 -8.59
N GLY A 14 -6.05 -6.68 -9.86
CA GLY A 14 -5.50 -7.64 -10.82
C GLY A 14 -4.16 -7.19 -11.43
N PRO A 15 -3.64 -7.94 -12.43
CA PRO A 15 -2.34 -7.67 -13.06
C PRO A 15 -2.19 -6.23 -13.59
N LYS A 16 -3.25 -5.65 -14.17
CA LYS A 16 -3.25 -4.25 -14.63
C LYS A 16 -3.01 -3.26 -13.49
N ALA A 17 -3.57 -3.52 -12.30
CA ALA A 17 -3.34 -2.68 -11.13
C ALA A 17 -1.90 -2.78 -10.64
N LEU A 18 -1.29 -3.98 -10.69
CA LEU A 18 0.14 -4.15 -10.38
C LEU A 18 1.01 -3.31 -11.32
N THR A 19 0.76 -3.35 -12.63
CA THR A 19 1.49 -2.50 -13.57
C THR A 19 1.35 -1.02 -13.21
N VAL A 20 0.14 -0.54 -12.91
CA VAL A 20 -0.09 0.85 -12.51
C VAL A 20 0.69 1.22 -11.24
N ILE A 21 0.70 0.36 -10.24
CA ILE A 21 1.46 0.58 -8.99
C ILE A 21 2.97 0.60 -9.28
N ALA A 22 3.46 -0.30 -10.14
CA ALA A 22 4.86 -0.37 -10.52
C ALA A 22 5.33 0.90 -11.28
N GLU A 23 4.49 1.42 -12.18
CA GLU A 23 4.74 2.69 -12.86
C GLU A 23 4.72 3.87 -11.89
N ALA A 24 3.78 3.90 -10.94
CA ALA A 24 3.72 4.92 -9.92
C ALA A 24 5.00 4.94 -9.06
N GLY A 25 5.52 3.76 -8.68
CA GLY A 25 6.78 3.62 -7.96
C GLY A 25 7.97 4.11 -8.76
N SER A 26 8.08 3.68 -10.03
CA SER A 26 9.18 4.08 -10.94
C SER A 26 9.18 5.59 -11.20
N ALA A 27 8.00 6.20 -11.31
CA ALA A 27 7.84 7.64 -11.49
C ALA A 27 8.01 8.44 -10.18
N ALA A 28 7.97 7.78 -9.03
CA ALA A 28 8.20 8.40 -7.72
C ALA A 28 9.69 8.43 -7.36
N SER A 29 10.45 7.40 -7.75
CA SER A 29 11.88 7.32 -7.44
C SER A 29 12.64 6.35 -8.36
N PRO A 30 13.87 6.69 -8.80
CA PRO A 30 14.75 5.75 -9.50
C PRO A 30 15.21 4.59 -8.61
N HIS A 31 15.09 4.71 -7.28
CA HIS A 31 15.40 3.65 -6.33
C HIS A 31 14.26 2.64 -6.18
N PHE A 32 13.14 2.82 -6.86
CA PHE A 32 12.05 1.85 -6.85
C PHE A 32 12.38 0.65 -7.76
N GLY A 33 12.46 -0.55 -7.17
CA GLY A 33 12.73 -1.79 -7.88
C GLY A 33 11.52 -2.32 -8.64
N ARG A 34 11.18 -1.73 -9.80
CA ARG A 34 10.00 -2.09 -10.61
C ARG A 34 9.89 -3.60 -10.88
N ALA A 35 10.98 -4.23 -11.30
CA ALA A 35 11.00 -5.66 -11.60
C ALA A 35 10.76 -6.50 -10.34
N ALA A 36 11.44 -6.18 -9.24
CA ALA A 36 11.28 -6.85 -7.95
C ALA A 36 9.84 -6.75 -7.43
N PHE A 37 9.21 -5.57 -7.55
CA PHE A 37 7.81 -5.39 -7.19
C PHE A 37 6.89 -6.28 -8.03
N LEU A 38 7.01 -6.26 -9.35
CA LEU A 38 6.12 -7.00 -10.25
C LEU A 38 6.27 -8.52 -10.08
N GLU A 39 7.49 -9.00 -9.88
CA GLU A 39 7.76 -10.41 -9.60
C GLU A 39 7.09 -10.84 -8.28
N ALA A 40 7.34 -10.08 -7.20
CA ALA A 40 6.79 -10.38 -5.88
C ALA A 40 5.25 -10.29 -5.86
N ALA A 41 4.68 -9.25 -6.44
CA ALA A 41 3.23 -8.97 -6.39
C ALA A 41 2.40 -9.87 -7.32
N SER A 42 3.01 -10.45 -8.37
CA SER A 42 2.30 -11.34 -9.28
C SER A 42 2.21 -12.77 -8.74
N ASN A 43 3.10 -13.15 -7.83
CA ASN A 43 3.21 -14.51 -7.33
C ASN A 43 1.98 -14.91 -6.47
N GLY A 44 1.18 -15.87 -6.96
CA GLY A 44 0.02 -16.38 -6.22
C GLY A 44 -1.22 -15.47 -6.19
N LEU A 45 -1.17 -14.30 -6.84
CA LEU A 45 -2.25 -13.28 -6.80
C LEU A 45 -3.65 -13.80 -7.16
N ALA A 46 -3.74 -14.77 -8.08
CA ALA A 46 -5.01 -15.26 -8.61
C ALA A 46 -5.93 -15.87 -7.52
N ALA A 47 -5.32 -16.56 -6.55
CA ALA A 47 -6.01 -17.25 -5.45
C ALA A 47 -6.52 -16.29 -4.35
N LEU A 48 -5.96 -15.08 -4.28
CA LEU A 48 -6.21 -14.13 -3.21
C LEU A 48 -7.52 -13.37 -3.38
N SER A 49 -8.25 -13.19 -2.27
CA SER A 49 -9.37 -12.24 -2.13
C SER A 49 -8.88 -10.79 -2.12
N ILE A 50 -9.79 -9.81 -2.17
CA ILE A 50 -9.42 -8.40 -2.30
C ILE A 50 -8.51 -7.89 -1.17
N MET A 51 -8.83 -8.21 0.10
CA MET A 51 -8.01 -7.75 1.22
C MET A 51 -6.71 -8.54 1.38
N GLU A 52 -6.68 -9.78 0.90
CA GLU A 52 -5.42 -10.54 0.80
C GLU A 52 -4.52 -9.93 -0.27
N ARG A 53 -5.07 -9.47 -1.40
CA ARG A 53 -4.31 -8.73 -2.42
C ARG A 53 -3.76 -7.40 -1.89
N VAL A 54 -4.54 -6.66 -1.10
CA VAL A 54 -4.07 -5.43 -0.42
C VAL A 54 -2.80 -5.71 0.39
N ARG A 55 -2.84 -6.72 1.27
CA ARG A 55 -1.69 -7.08 2.12
C ARG A 55 -0.52 -7.65 1.31
N HIS A 56 -0.81 -8.50 0.32
CA HIS A 56 0.20 -9.08 -0.55
C HIS A 56 0.95 -8.02 -1.36
N ILE A 57 0.23 -7.03 -1.91
CA ILE A 57 0.85 -5.91 -2.62
C ILE A 57 1.69 -5.06 -1.66
N ALA A 58 1.21 -4.81 -0.45
CA ALA A 58 1.99 -4.11 0.57
C ALA A 58 3.30 -4.84 0.89
N ASP A 59 3.27 -6.16 1.11
CA ASP A 59 4.47 -6.97 1.32
C ASP A 59 5.41 -6.94 0.10
N ALA A 60 4.85 -6.98 -1.11
CA ALA A 60 5.62 -6.93 -2.36
C ALA A 60 6.32 -5.59 -2.60
N LEU A 61 5.93 -4.51 -1.91
CA LEU A 61 6.66 -3.24 -1.96
C LEU A 61 8.01 -3.31 -1.23
N LYS A 62 8.13 -4.15 -0.18
CA LYS A 62 9.35 -4.21 0.63
C LYS A 62 10.62 -4.50 -0.18
N PRO A 63 10.68 -5.50 -1.08
CA PRO A 63 11.87 -5.72 -1.92
C PRO A 63 12.07 -4.65 -3.00
N ALA A 64 11.08 -3.81 -3.26
CA ALA A 64 11.14 -2.75 -4.27
C ALA A 64 11.46 -1.36 -3.69
N LEU A 65 11.53 -1.23 -2.36
CA LEU A 65 11.79 0.01 -1.65
C LEU A 65 13.15 -0.03 -0.94
N PRO A 66 13.74 1.13 -0.63
CA PRO A 66 14.93 1.22 0.22
C PRO A 66 14.73 0.51 1.56
N ALA A 67 15.83 0.01 2.14
CA ALA A 67 15.80 -0.64 3.45
C ALA A 67 15.46 0.37 4.57
N ASP A 68 15.91 1.61 4.44
CA ASP A 68 15.60 2.72 5.34
C ASP A 68 14.11 3.06 5.27
N TYR A 69 13.43 2.98 6.42
CA TYR A 69 11.98 3.11 6.50
C TYR A 69 11.49 4.53 6.14
N PRO A 70 12.06 5.63 6.68
CA PRO A 70 11.70 6.97 6.25
C PRO A 70 11.85 7.20 4.74
N ALA A 71 12.95 6.73 4.14
CA ALA A 71 13.14 6.80 2.69
C ALA A 71 12.08 5.99 1.91
N ALA A 72 11.75 4.79 2.38
CA ALA A 72 10.68 3.98 1.79
C ALA A 72 9.32 4.69 1.86
N ILE A 73 8.99 5.30 3.00
CA ILE A 73 7.74 6.04 3.19
C ILE A 73 7.66 7.29 2.32
N ALA A 74 8.77 8.00 2.12
CA ALA A 74 8.81 9.12 1.19
C ALA A 74 8.41 8.69 -0.24
N ILE A 75 8.88 7.51 -0.68
CA ILE A 75 8.49 6.95 -1.99
C ILE A 75 7.01 6.54 -1.99
N VAL A 76 6.53 5.83 -0.97
CA VAL A 76 5.12 5.41 -0.87
C VAL A 76 4.17 6.63 -0.92
N ARG A 77 4.50 7.71 -0.20
CA ARG A 77 3.72 8.96 -0.25
C ARG A 77 3.77 9.60 -1.64
N ALA A 78 4.92 9.58 -2.30
CA ALA A 78 5.05 10.09 -3.67
C ALA A 78 4.32 9.23 -4.72
N MET A 79 4.09 7.94 -4.46
CA MET A 79 3.28 7.07 -5.31
C MET A 79 1.79 7.45 -5.26
N ALA A 80 1.26 7.78 -4.07
CA ALA A 80 -0.18 7.92 -3.85
C ALA A 80 -0.92 8.88 -4.80
N PRO A 81 -0.41 10.09 -5.12
CA PRO A 81 -1.05 11.00 -6.07
C PRO A 81 -1.15 10.46 -7.51
N ARG A 82 -0.36 9.44 -7.85
CA ARG A 82 -0.31 8.84 -9.20
C ARG A 82 -1.27 7.65 -9.35
N LEU A 83 -1.88 7.21 -8.25
CA LEU A 83 -2.79 6.07 -8.23
C LEU A 83 -4.24 6.51 -8.35
N ARG A 84 -5.08 5.58 -8.83
CA ARG A 84 -6.52 5.78 -8.76
C ARG A 84 -6.97 5.67 -7.30
N PRO A 85 -7.85 6.57 -6.83
CA PRO A 85 -8.39 6.45 -5.49
C PRO A 85 -9.06 5.09 -5.25
N GLY A 86 -8.98 4.60 -4.02
CA GLY A 86 -9.54 3.30 -3.61
C GLY A 86 -8.47 2.22 -3.42
N PHE A 87 -8.73 0.99 -3.87
CA PHE A 87 -7.94 -0.20 -3.47
C PHE A 87 -6.45 -0.13 -3.81
N GLN A 88 -6.03 0.58 -4.87
CA GLN A 88 -4.61 0.76 -5.17
C GLN A 88 -3.92 1.62 -4.10
N ALA A 89 -4.56 2.73 -3.72
CA ALA A 89 -4.08 3.58 -2.64
C ALA A 89 -4.12 2.87 -1.28
N ILE A 90 -5.18 2.10 -1.00
CA ILE A 90 -5.28 1.27 0.22
C ILE A 90 -4.13 0.25 0.27
N ALA A 91 -3.81 -0.41 -0.85
CA ALA A 91 -2.73 -1.39 -0.92
C ALA A 91 -1.35 -0.78 -0.60
N ILE A 92 -1.02 0.40 -1.13
CA ILE A 92 0.25 1.05 -0.79
C ILE A 92 0.23 1.63 0.64
N THR A 93 -0.93 2.03 1.16
CA THR A 93 -1.07 2.55 2.53
C THR A 93 -0.88 1.45 3.57
N GLU A 94 -1.30 0.22 3.24
CA GLU A 94 -1.10 -0.98 4.07
C GLU A 94 0.39 -1.32 4.26
N PHE A 95 1.32 -0.76 3.48
CA PHE A 95 2.77 -0.88 3.74
C PHE A 95 3.17 -0.29 5.10
N VAL A 96 2.53 0.81 5.50
CA VAL A 96 2.90 1.59 6.69
C VAL A 96 2.87 0.76 7.97
N PRO A 97 1.75 0.13 8.38
CA PRO A 97 1.71 -0.68 9.60
C PRO A 97 2.55 -1.96 9.54
N ARG A 98 2.89 -2.45 8.34
CA ARG A 98 3.67 -3.69 8.18
C ARG A 98 5.16 -3.49 8.43
N HIS A 99 5.63 -2.25 8.31
CA HIS A 99 7.05 -1.91 8.46
C HIS A 99 7.34 -0.71 9.36
N GLY A 100 6.31 -0.06 9.90
CA GLY A 100 6.42 1.23 10.61
C GLY A 100 6.09 1.22 12.09
N LEU A 101 5.78 0.07 12.71
CA LEU A 101 5.41 0.04 14.13
C LEU A 101 6.52 0.57 15.06
N ASP A 102 7.78 0.46 14.64
CA ASP A 102 8.94 0.97 15.39
C ASP A 102 9.22 2.47 15.14
N ASP A 103 8.61 3.09 14.12
CA ASP A 103 8.72 4.52 13.80
C ASP A 103 7.31 5.12 13.64
N ILE A 104 6.65 5.27 14.78
CA ILE A 104 5.24 5.70 14.85
C ILE A 104 5.05 7.13 14.37
N ASP A 105 5.98 8.05 14.61
CA ASP A 105 5.81 9.46 14.24
C ASP A 105 5.84 9.63 12.71
N THR A 106 6.80 8.98 12.04
CA THR A 106 6.82 8.91 10.56
C THR A 106 5.58 8.21 10.02
N SER A 107 5.15 7.11 10.67
CA SER A 107 4.01 6.32 10.24
C SER A 107 2.69 7.08 10.31
N LEU A 108 2.39 7.70 11.46
CA LEU A 108 1.13 8.42 11.67
C LEU A 108 1.03 9.64 10.76
N ALA A 109 2.14 10.37 10.57
CA ALA A 109 2.20 11.46 9.60
C ALA A 109 1.95 10.98 8.16
N ALA A 110 2.50 9.82 7.79
CA ALA A 110 2.24 9.22 6.49
C ALA A 110 0.77 8.77 6.33
N LEU A 111 0.18 8.13 7.34
CA LEU A 111 -1.22 7.71 7.31
C LEU A 111 -2.18 8.90 7.14
N ALA A 112 -1.92 10.00 7.85
CA ALA A 112 -2.71 11.23 7.75
C ALA A 112 -2.70 11.81 6.32
N ASP A 113 -1.56 11.75 5.62
CA ASP A 113 -1.46 12.17 4.22
C ASP A 113 -2.11 11.17 3.26
N LEU A 114 -1.80 9.87 3.42
CA LEU A 114 -2.22 8.81 2.51
C LEU A 114 -3.74 8.58 2.49
N THR A 115 -4.42 8.83 3.62
CA THR A 115 -5.86 8.56 3.76
C THR A 115 -6.71 9.30 2.72
N ARG A 116 -6.26 10.45 2.20
CA ARG A 116 -6.99 11.22 1.17
C ARG A 116 -7.08 10.53 -0.20
N TYR A 117 -6.18 9.59 -0.48
CA TYR A 117 -6.15 8.85 -1.75
C TYR A 117 -6.93 7.54 -1.66
N GLY A 118 -7.25 7.08 -0.46
CA GLY A 118 -7.96 5.83 -0.23
C GLY A 118 -8.59 5.86 1.15
N SER A 119 -8.09 5.01 2.04
CA SER A 119 -8.43 5.03 3.45
C SER A 119 -7.30 4.43 4.27
N ALA A 120 -6.92 5.09 5.36
CA ALA A 120 -6.01 4.56 6.36
C ALA A 120 -6.73 3.77 7.48
N GLU A 121 -8.04 3.51 7.36
CA GLU A 121 -8.86 2.92 8.44
C GLU A 121 -8.43 1.52 8.87
N PHE A 122 -7.81 0.75 7.97
CA PHE A 122 -7.21 -0.55 8.29
C PHE A 122 -5.80 -0.36 8.83
N ALA A 123 -5.05 0.55 8.21
CA ALA A 123 -3.64 0.78 8.48
C ALA A 123 -3.37 1.43 9.83
N ILE A 124 -4.33 2.17 10.39
CA ILE A 124 -4.24 2.81 11.70
C ILE A 124 -4.44 1.83 12.87
N ARG A 125 -5.13 0.70 12.65
CA ARG A 125 -5.52 -0.23 13.73
C ARG A 125 -4.33 -0.91 14.42
N PRO A 126 -3.27 -1.33 13.70
CA PRO A 126 -2.07 -1.86 14.35
C PRO A 126 -1.41 -0.86 15.29
N PHE A 127 -1.42 0.44 14.95
CA PHE A 127 -0.93 1.49 15.83
C PHE A 127 -1.82 1.71 17.05
N LEU A 128 -3.15 1.71 16.87
CA LEU A 128 -4.10 1.75 17.99
C LEU A 128 -3.92 0.57 18.96
N ALA A 129 -3.64 -0.63 18.43
CA ALA A 129 -3.42 -1.82 19.25
C ALA A 129 -2.08 -1.78 20.00
N ALA A 130 -1.02 -1.26 19.37
CA ALA A 130 0.31 -1.22 19.95
C ALA A 130 0.53 -0.01 20.89
N GLN A 131 0.01 1.17 20.54
CA GLN A 131 0.25 2.44 21.21
C GLN A 131 -1.04 3.30 21.20
N PRO A 132 -2.08 2.91 21.96
CA PRO A 132 -3.41 3.52 21.90
C PRO A 132 -3.41 5.02 22.23
N GLU A 133 -2.75 5.42 23.33
CA GLU A 133 -2.75 6.81 23.77
C GLU A 133 -2.11 7.75 22.75
N ARG A 134 -0.92 7.38 22.23
CA ARG A 134 -0.23 8.16 21.19
C ARG A 134 -1.03 8.23 19.90
N THR A 135 -1.63 7.12 19.48
CA THR A 135 -2.40 7.07 18.24
C THR A 135 -3.69 7.88 18.35
N LEU A 136 -4.42 7.78 19.46
CA LEU A 136 -5.64 8.56 19.71
C LEU A 136 -5.35 10.06 19.77
N ALA A 137 -4.21 10.47 20.34
CA ALA A 137 -3.82 11.88 20.37
C ALA A 137 -3.69 12.49 18.96
N VAL A 138 -3.20 11.73 17.97
CA VAL A 138 -3.13 12.18 16.57
C VAL A 138 -4.51 12.19 15.90
N MET A 139 -5.39 11.25 16.25
CA MET A 139 -6.73 11.14 15.65
C MET A 139 -7.74 12.17 16.18
N ALA A 140 -7.44 12.82 17.31
CA ALA A 140 -8.33 13.79 17.95
C ALA A 140 -8.29 15.20 17.32
N VAL A 141 -7.41 15.41 16.34
CA VAL A 141 -7.19 16.68 15.62
C VAL A 141 -7.93 16.64 14.28
#